data_AF-D9PID4-F1
#
_entry.id   AF-D9PID4-F1
#
_cell.length_a   1.000
_cell.length_b   1.000
_cell.length_c   1.000
_cell.angle_alpha   90.00
_cell.angle_beta   90.00
_cell.angle_gamma   90.00
#
_symmetry.space_group_name_H-M   'P 1'
#
loop_
_entity.id
_entity.type
_entity.pdbx_description
1 polymer ?
#
loop_
_entity_poly.entity_id
_entity_poly.type
_entity_poly.pdbx_seq_one_letter_code
_entity_poly.pdbx_strand_id
1 'polypeptide(L)'
;MAQGDVTWFNAAKAKLGLAVINLETDVLKLGLVTSSVTPTASTADPCWGAGGTTNLSSYEVTPGGNYSAGGPTVANNTFAESGGTATLDADNTSIAQSGSNPTNARWGILYSDTSTNNDALAFVDLGGVTDLSSGGFSITWNASGIMTLA
;
A
#
# COMPACT_ATOMS: atom_id res chain seq x y z
N MET A 1 4.66 16.63 -4.52
CA MET A 1 3.93 16.46 -3.25
C MET A 1 3.27 15.11 -3.34
N ALA A 2 3.62 14.18 -2.46
CA ALA A 2 2.99 12.86 -2.40
C ALA A 2 1.48 13.05 -2.25
N GLN A 3 0.68 12.36 -3.07
CA GLN A 3 -0.75 12.28 -2.81
C GLN A 3 -0.95 11.28 -1.67
N GLY A 4 -0.82 11.79 -0.44
CA GLY A 4 -1.13 11.10 0.80
C GLY A 4 0.05 10.86 1.73
N ASP A 5 -0.16 11.15 3.02
CA ASP A 5 0.78 10.79 4.07
C ASP A 5 0.75 9.26 4.27
N VAL A 6 1.92 8.62 4.20
CA VAL A 6 2.07 7.18 4.45
C VAL A 6 2.08 6.95 5.95
N THR A 7 1.14 6.14 6.44
CA THR A 7 1.08 5.73 7.85
C THR A 7 1.29 4.22 7.97
N TRP A 8 2.33 3.84 8.71
CA TRP A 8 2.69 2.44 8.94
C TRP A 8 1.82 1.78 10.00
N PHE A 9 1.44 0.52 9.75
CA PHE A 9 0.78 -0.29 10.77
C PHE A 9 1.78 -0.71 11.85
N ASN A 10 1.36 -0.66 13.11
CA ASN A 10 2.19 -1.14 14.22
C ASN A 10 2.50 -2.63 14.10
N ALA A 11 1.55 -3.42 13.58
CA ALA A 11 1.74 -4.84 13.32
C ALA A 11 2.84 -5.12 12.27
N ALA A 12 2.97 -4.26 11.25
CA ALA A 12 4.01 -4.41 10.23
C ALA A 12 5.41 -4.32 10.85
N LYS A 13 5.63 -3.40 11.80
CA LYS A 13 6.92 -3.25 12.50
C LYS A 13 7.32 -4.54 13.23
N ALA A 14 6.37 -5.22 13.87
CA ALA A 14 6.62 -6.51 14.51
C ALA A 14 6.94 -7.59 13.47
N LYS A 15 6.19 -7.64 12.37
CA LYS A 15 6.39 -8.61 11.27
C LYS A 15 7.74 -8.46 10.57
N LEU A 16 8.26 -7.24 10.46
CA LEU A 16 9.63 -6.98 10.00
C LEU A 16 10.66 -7.61 10.94
N GLY A 17 10.52 -7.41 12.26
CA GLY A 17 11.41 -8.00 13.26
C GLY A 17 11.33 -9.53 13.36
N LEU A 18 10.19 -10.10 12.97
CA LEU A 18 9.97 -11.55 12.91
C LEU A 18 10.35 -12.16 11.54
N ALA A 19 10.88 -11.35 10.61
CA ALA A 19 11.23 -11.75 9.25
C ALA A 19 10.05 -12.38 8.46
N VAL A 20 8.81 -11.96 8.77
CA VAL A 20 7.60 -12.38 8.03
C VAL A 20 7.48 -11.62 6.71
N ILE A 21 7.91 -10.35 6.72
CA ILE A 21 7.92 -9.46 5.55
C ILE A 21 9.38 -9.19 5.21
N ASN A 22 9.74 -9.35 3.94
CA ASN A 22 11.04 -8.97 3.41
C ASN A 22 10.90 -7.75 2.50
N LEU A 23 11.36 -6.58 2.95
CA LEU A 23 11.20 -5.31 2.23
C LEU A 23 11.96 -5.23 0.90
N GLU A 24 12.98 -6.05 0.69
CA GLU A 24 13.78 -6.08 -0.53
C GLU A 24 13.23 -7.08 -1.55
N THR A 25 12.87 -8.29 -1.10
CA THR A 25 12.52 -9.39 -2.01
C THR A 25 11.04 -9.61 -2.17
N ASP A 26 10.20 -9.11 -1.26
CA ASP A 26 8.77 -9.27 -1.39
C ASP A 26 8.22 -8.42 -2.53
N VAL A 27 7.20 -8.94 -3.20
CA VAL A 27 6.44 -8.16 -4.18
C VAL A 27 5.49 -7.24 -3.42
N LEU A 28 5.77 -5.94 -3.46
CA LEU A 28 4.89 -4.94 -2.85
C LEU A 28 3.79 -4.54 -3.83
N LYS A 29 2.57 -4.43 -3.32
CA LYS A 29 1.39 -4.00 -4.09
C LYS A 29 0.61 -2.91 -3.34
N LEU A 30 -0.13 -2.12 -4.11
CA LEU A 30 -0.97 -1.04 -3.61
C LEU A 30 -2.44 -1.34 -3.93
N GLY A 31 -3.15 -1.94 -2.98
CA GLY A 31 -4.59 -2.14 -3.08
C GLY A 31 -5.37 -0.87 -2.76
N LEU A 32 -6.49 -0.61 -3.44
CA LEU A 32 -7.35 0.54 -3.16
C LEU A 32 -8.59 0.08 -2.41
N VAL A 33 -8.90 0.73 -1.28
CA VAL A 33 -10.10 0.42 -0.48
C VAL A 33 -11.04 1.62 -0.38
N THR A 34 -12.32 1.33 -0.20
CA THR A 34 -13.39 2.33 -0.05
C THR A 34 -13.38 2.99 1.33
N SER A 35 -14.24 4.00 1.53
CA SER A 35 -14.46 4.63 2.84
C SER A 35 -15.24 3.76 3.85
N SER A 36 -15.63 2.54 3.47
CA SER A 36 -16.28 1.58 4.37
C SER A 36 -15.36 1.05 5.48
N VAL A 37 -14.06 1.30 5.35
CA VAL A 37 -13.05 1.07 6.39
C VAL A 37 -12.25 2.36 6.59
N THR A 38 -11.82 2.60 7.84
CA THR A 38 -10.86 3.66 8.18
C THR A 38 -9.68 3.01 8.87
N PRO A 39 -8.60 2.69 8.13
CA PRO A 39 -7.38 2.15 8.72
C PRO A 39 -6.80 3.12 9.75
N THR A 40 -6.18 2.56 10.79
CA THR A 40 -5.40 3.33 11.77
C THR A 40 -4.06 2.64 11.96
N ALA A 41 -3.06 3.34 12.49
CA ALA A 41 -1.76 2.71 12.80
C ALA A 41 -1.92 1.51 13.76
N SER A 42 -2.98 1.48 14.57
CA SER A 42 -3.30 0.41 15.51
C SER A 42 -4.27 -0.64 14.96
N THR A 43 -4.62 -0.63 13.67
CA THR A 43 -5.41 -1.71 13.07
C THR A 43 -4.75 -3.05 13.38
N ALA A 44 -5.52 -3.97 13.97
CA ALA A 44 -5.00 -5.23 14.47
C ALA A 44 -4.73 -6.19 13.30
N ASP A 45 -3.48 -6.62 13.18
CA ASP A 45 -3.01 -7.64 12.23
C ASP A 45 -3.65 -7.52 10.83
N PRO A 46 -3.44 -6.38 10.13
CA PRO A 46 -4.04 -6.13 8.84
C PRO A 46 -3.38 -6.96 7.73
N CYS A 47 -4.21 -7.50 6.85
CA CYS A 47 -3.80 -8.33 5.71
C CYS A 47 -4.63 -8.05 4.46
N TRP A 48 -4.16 -8.53 3.32
CA TRP A 48 -4.86 -8.48 2.05
C TRP A 48 -5.33 -9.88 1.63
N GLY A 49 -6.45 -10.33 2.21
CA GLY A 49 -7.13 -11.57 1.82
C GLY A 49 -6.94 -12.77 2.75
N ALA A 50 -5.81 -12.90 3.47
CA ALA A 50 -5.51 -14.13 4.21
C ALA A 50 -4.90 -13.92 5.61
N GLY A 51 -5.22 -14.82 6.55
CA GLY A 51 -4.50 -15.11 7.80
C GLY A 51 -4.50 -14.07 8.93
N GLY A 52 -4.60 -12.78 8.62
CA GLY A 52 -4.68 -11.70 9.61
C GLY A 52 -6.05 -11.55 10.27
N THR A 53 -6.12 -10.85 11.41
CA THR A 53 -7.40 -10.55 12.09
C THR A 53 -8.22 -9.46 11.40
N THR A 54 -7.59 -8.61 10.57
CA THR A 54 -8.29 -7.59 9.78
C THR A 54 -8.01 -7.78 8.30
N ASN A 55 -8.99 -8.31 7.55
CA ASN A 55 -8.88 -8.45 6.10
C ASN A 55 -9.32 -7.17 5.37
N LEU A 56 -8.36 -6.44 4.81
CA LEU A 56 -8.59 -5.19 4.09
C LEU A 56 -9.09 -5.40 2.65
N SER A 57 -8.85 -6.57 2.03
CA SER A 57 -9.32 -6.85 0.66
C SER A 57 -10.85 -6.94 0.58
N SER A 58 -11.53 -7.20 1.71
CA SER A 58 -13.00 -7.16 1.80
C SER A 58 -13.59 -5.77 1.52
N TYR A 59 -12.76 -4.72 1.60
CA TYR A 59 -13.15 -3.34 1.36
C TYR A 59 -12.58 -2.78 0.05
N GLU A 60 -11.96 -3.64 -0.76
CA GLU A 60 -11.38 -3.27 -2.05
C GLU A 60 -12.44 -2.60 -2.93
N VAL A 61 -12.02 -1.55 -3.63
CA VAL A 61 -12.83 -0.96 -4.69
C VAL A 61 -13.12 -2.00 -5.78
N THR A 62 -14.29 -1.94 -6.41
CA THR A 62 -14.62 -2.89 -7.48
C THR A 62 -13.63 -2.78 -8.63
N PRO A 63 -12.92 -3.87 -9.01
CA PRO A 63 -11.99 -3.86 -10.12
C PRO A 63 -12.64 -3.44 -11.44
N GLY A 64 -11.89 -2.72 -12.27
CA GLY A 64 -12.41 -2.19 -13.53
C GLY A 64 -11.40 -1.31 -14.25
N GLY A 65 -11.52 -1.25 -15.58
CA GLY A 65 -10.62 -0.48 -16.43
C GLY A 65 -9.17 -0.93 -16.29
N ASN A 66 -8.31 -0.02 -15.84
CA ASN A 66 -6.89 -0.23 -15.61
C ASN A 66 -6.55 -0.57 -14.14
N TYR A 67 -7.55 -0.65 -13.25
CA TYR A 67 -7.37 -1.16 -11.90
C TYR A 67 -7.78 -2.63 -11.83
N SER A 68 -6.77 -3.50 -11.69
CA SER A 68 -6.93 -4.93 -11.45
C SER A 68 -7.12 -5.23 -9.96
N ALA A 69 -7.74 -6.38 -9.65
CA ALA A 69 -7.88 -6.84 -8.26
C ALA A 69 -6.51 -6.96 -7.55
N GLY A 70 -6.44 -6.51 -6.31
CA GLY A 70 -5.21 -6.34 -5.53
C GLY A 70 -4.37 -5.12 -5.93
N GLY A 71 -4.81 -4.34 -6.92
CA GLY A 71 -4.14 -3.12 -7.37
C GLY A 71 -2.78 -3.31 -8.05
N PRO A 72 -2.13 -2.20 -8.44
CA PRO A 72 -0.83 -2.22 -9.12
C PRO A 72 0.32 -2.65 -8.20
N THR A 73 1.35 -3.24 -8.82
CA THR A 73 2.64 -3.48 -8.17
C THR A 73 3.37 -2.17 -7.90
N VAL A 74 3.99 -2.07 -6.74
CA VAL A 74 4.95 -1.02 -6.39
C VAL A 74 6.33 -1.53 -6.81
N ALA A 75 6.75 -1.16 -8.02
CA ALA A 75 7.89 -1.77 -8.70
C ALA A 75 9.24 -1.30 -8.13
N ASN A 76 10.28 -2.09 -8.37
CA ASN A 76 11.67 -1.79 -8.02
C ASN A 76 11.85 -1.38 -6.55
N ASN A 77 11.16 -2.05 -5.64
CA ASN A 77 11.40 -1.85 -4.22
C ASN A 77 12.84 -2.24 -3.86
N THR A 78 13.48 -1.38 -3.07
CA THR A 78 14.84 -1.58 -2.57
C THR A 78 14.83 -1.30 -1.08
N PHE A 79 15.62 -2.08 -0.33
CA PHE A 79 15.82 -1.83 1.09
C PHE A 79 17.32 -1.84 1.38
N ALA A 80 17.90 -0.65 1.58
CA ALA A 80 19.35 -0.49 1.70
C ALA A 80 19.73 0.40 2.89
N GLU A 81 20.82 0.06 3.56
CA GLU A 81 21.39 0.86 4.65
C GLU A 81 22.48 1.81 4.14
N SER A 82 22.40 3.06 4.56
CA SER A 82 23.45 4.05 4.37
C SER A 82 23.48 5.04 5.53
N GLY A 83 24.67 5.28 6.08
CA GLY A 83 24.86 6.32 7.10
C GLY A 83 24.12 6.06 8.41
N GLY A 84 23.86 4.80 8.75
CA GLY A 84 23.09 4.39 9.93
C GLY A 84 21.57 4.45 9.73
N THR A 85 21.08 4.57 8.50
CA THR A 85 19.65 4.56 8.19
C THR A 85 19.37 3.55 7.09
N ALA A 86 18.50 2.57 7.37
CA ALA A 86 17.97 1.65 6.39
C ALA A 86 16.69 2.23 5.76
N THR A 87 16.65 2.32 4.44
CA THR A 87 15.58 2.99 3.70
C THR A 87 14.88 2.00 2.76
N LEU A 88 13.56 1.94 2.85
CA LEU A 88 12.70 1.35 1.81
C LEU A 88 12.39 2.43 0.79
N ASP A 89 12.72 2.20 -0.47
CA ASP A 89 12.32 3.05 -1.59
C ASP A 89 11.79 2.21 -2.76
N ALA A 90 10.97 2.80 -3.62
CA ALA A 90 10.39 2.12 -4.79
C ALA A 90 9.92 3.12 -5.85
N ASP A 91 9.59 2.61 -7.04
CA ASP A 91 9.03 3.42 -8.11
C ASP A 91 7.66 3.99 -7.75
N ASN A 92 7.37 5.18 -8.27
CA ASN A 92 6.04 5.77 -8.19
C ASN A 92 4.99 4.86 -8.82
N THR A 93 3.87 4.73 -8.13
CA THR A 93 2.77 3.87 -8.58
C THR A 93 1.75 4.69 -9.35
N SER A 94 1.32 4.22 -10.51
CA SER A 94 0.28 4.91 -11.30
C SER A 94 -0.74 3.96 -11.90
N ILE A 95 -1.96 4.45 -12.08
CA ILE A 95 -3.05 3.79 -12.80
C ILE A 95 -3.50 4.75 -13.89
N ALA A 96 -3.35 4.31 -15.15
CA ALA A 96 -3.78 5.10 -16.29
C ALA A 96 -5.30 5.33 -16.27
N GLN A 97 -5.73 6.50 -16.74
CA GLN A 97 -7.15 6.84 -16.79
C GLN A 97 -7.93 5.86 -17.68
N SER A 98 -9.12 5.48 -17.23
CA SER A 98 -10.11 4.72 -18.00
C SER A 98 -11.49 4.97 -17.41
N GLY A 99 -12.51 5.16 -18.24
CA GLY A 99 -13.89 5.40 -17.77
C GLY A 99 -14.50 4.25 -16.97
N SER A 100 -13.87 3.07 -16.96
CA SER A 100 -14.28 1.92 -16.14
C SER A 100 -13.45 1.75 -14.87
N ASN A 101 -12.51 2.67 -14.58
CA ASN A 101 -11.77 2.66 -13.32
C ASN A 101 -12.70 2.91 -12.12
N PRO A 102 -12.29 2.50 -10.91
CA PRO A 102 -13.06 2.75 -9.70
C PRO A 102 -13.23 4.24 -9.41
N THR A 103 -14.40 4.62 -8.88
CA THR A 103 -14.74 6.03 -8.62
C THR A 103 -14.75 6.40 -7.14
N ASN A 104 -14.47 5.43 -6.25
CA ASN A 104 -14.74 5.53 -4.82
C ASN A 104 -13.57 5.09 -3.91
N ALA A 105 -12.33 5.18 -4.41
CA ALA A 105 -11.15 4.85 -3.61
C ALA A 105 -10.92 5.90 -2.51
N ARG A 106 -10.71 5.50 -1.26
CA ARG A 106 -10.44 6.43 -0.14
C ARG A 106 -9.03 6.28 0.42
N TRP A 107 -8.52 5.05 0.44
CA TRP A 107 -7.21 4.71 0.99
C TRP A 107 -6.45 3.80 0.03
N GLY A 108 -5.13 3.98 -0.05
CA GLY A 108 -4.22 2.99 -0.62
C GLY A 108 -3.65 2.11 0.49
N ILE A 109 -3.62 0.80 0.31
CA ILE A 109 -3.03 -0.17 1.25
C ILE A 109 -1.77 -0.73 0.59
N LEU A 110 -0.61 -0.40 1.17
CA LEU A 110 0.66 -1.00 0.80
C LEU A 110 0.76 -2.35 1.51
N TYR A 111 0.91 -3.43 0.76
CA TYR A 111 0.98 -4.79 1.31
C TYR A 111 2.03 -5.63 0.56
N SER A 112 2.53 -6.69 1.22
CA SER A 112 3.46 -7.66 0.62
C SER A 112 2.66 -8.82 0.06
N ASP A 113 2.59 -8.97 -1.27
CA ASP A 113 1.83 -10.02 -1.99
C ASP A 113 2.51 -11.40 -1.94
N THR A 114 3.73 -11.48 -1.38
CA THR A 114 4.51 -12.72 -1.24
C THR A 114 4.72 -13.15 0.20
N SER A 115 4.43 -12.29 1.18
CA SER A 115 4.34 -12.69 2.58
C SER A 115 3.24 -13.74 2.77
N THR A 116 3.34 -14.57 3.80
CA THR A 116 2.44 -15.71 4.01
C THR A 116 0.95 -15.34 4.02
N ASN A 117 0.62 -14.15 4.52
CA ASN A 117 -0.76 -13.69 4.73
C ASN A 117 -1.14 -12.48 3.87
N ASN A 118 -0.30 -12.12 2.92
CA ASN A 118 -0.39 -10.83 2.24
C ASN A 118 -0.43 -9.64 3.22
N ASP A 119 0.53 -9.63 4.15
CA ASP A 119 0.57 -8.73 5.29
C ASP A 119 0.61 -7.26 4.84
N ALA A 120 -0.25 -6.43 5.44
CA ALA A 120 -0.28 -5.00 5.14
C ALA A 120 0.82 -4.26 5.90
N LEU A 121 1.59 -3.43 5.18
CA LEU A 121 2.70 -2.65 5.68
C LEU A 121 2.24 -1.28 6.18
N ALA A 122 1.48 -0.57 5.34
CA ALA A 122 1.07 0.81 5.56
C ALA A 122 -0.22 1.14 4.82
N PHE A 123 -0.81 2.28 5.15
CA PHE A 123 -1.88 2.88 4.37
C PHE A 123 -1.53 4.32 3.96
N VAL A 124 -2.13 4.75 2.86
CA VAL A 124 -1.97 6.08 2.25
C VAL A 124 -3.33 6.78 2.26
N ASP A 125 -3.40 7.97 2.87
CA ASP A 125 -4.61 8.80 2.81
C ASP A 125 -4.69 9.56 1.48
N LEU A 126 -5.69 9.27 0.64
CA LEU A 126 -5.84 9.95 -0.64
C LEU A 126 -6.39 11.40 -0.52
N GLY A 127 -6.61 11.90 0.68
CA GLY A 127 -7.16 13.23 1.00
C GLY A 127 -8.68 13.36 0.83
N GLY A 128 -9.29 12.46 0.06
CA GLY A 128 -10.74 12.29 -0.02
C GLY A 128 -11.11 11.00 -0.76
N VAL A 129 -12.40 10.80 -1.00
CA VAL A 129 -12.84 9.81 -1.99
C VAL A 129 -12.35 10.28 -3.36
N THR A 130 -11.63 9.40 -4.04
CA THR A 130 -10.91 9.67 -5.29
C THR A 130 -11.58 8.90 -6.42
N ASP A 131 -11.87 9.63 -7.49
CA ASP A 131 -12.39 9.08 -8.74
C ASP A 131 -11.25 8.88 -9.74
N LEU A 132 -10.98 7.62 -10.10
CA LEU A 132 -9.93 7.25 -11.05
C LEU A 132 -10.47 7.16 -12.49
N SER A 133 -11.76 7.38 -12.70
CA SER A 133 -12.39 7.28 -14.03
C SER A 133 -12.22 8.51 -14.89
N SER A 134 -12.10 9.68 -14.26
CA SER A 134 -12.05 10.99 -14.90
C SER A 134 -10.65 11.62 -14.93
N GLY A 135 -9.67 11.01 -14.24
CA GLY A 135 -8.27 11.45 -14.20
C GLY A 135 -7.30 10.29 -14.00
N GLY A 136 -6.02 10.51 -14.34
CA GLY A 136 -4.97 9.56 -14.01
C GLY A 136 -4.72 9.55 -12.50
N PHE A 137 -4.45 8.38 -11.95
CA PHE A 137 -4.10 8.22 -10.54
C PHE A 137 -2.61 7.96 -10.40
N SER A 138 -1.95 8.65 -9.47
CA SER A 138 -0.55 8.42 -9.17
C SER A 138 -0.24 8.66 -7.70
N ILE A 139 0.50 7.73 -7.09
CA ILE A 139 1.17 7.94 -5.82
C ILE A 139 2.64 8.21 -6.10
N THR A 140 3.11 9.37 -5.66
CA THR A 140 4.53 9.71 -5.65
C THR A 140 5.09 9.41 -4.27
N TRP A 141 6.01 8.46 -4.17
CA TRP A 141 6.68 8.15 -2.91
C TRP A 141 7.66 9.28 -2.54
N ASN A 142 7.98 9.39 -1.25
CA ASN A 142 8.96 10.38 -0.82
C ASN A 142 10.34 10.00 -1.36
N ALA A 143 11.07 10.96 -1.92
CA ALA A 143 12.42 10.73 -2.46
C ALA A 143 13.45 10.32 -1.39
N SER A 144 13.16 10.58 -0.11
CA SER A 144 13.93 10.07 1.03
C SER A 144 13.52 8.65 1.45
N GLY A 145 12.62 8.01 0.69
CA GLY A 145 12.09 6.67 0.95
C GLY A 145 10.68 6.66 1.53
N ILE A 146 10.01 5.52 1.32
CA ILE A 146 8.68 5.17 1.87
C ILE A 146 8.76 4.91 3.39
N MET A 147 9.91 4.43 3.86
CA MET A 147 10.21 4.20 5.28
C MET A 147 11.70 4.29 5.54
N THR A 148 12.06 4.80 6.71
CA THR A 148 13.42 4.80 7.23
C THR A 148 13.46 4.15 8.61
N LEU A 149 14.46 3.31 8.86
CA LEU A 149 14.81 2.79 10.18
C LEU A 149 16.20 3.31 10.54
N ALA A 150 16.34 3.95 11.70
CA ALA A 150 17.59 4.48 12.24
C ALA A 150 17.85 3.93 13.64
#